data_AF-A0A1G0DYT3-F1
#
_entry.id   AF-A0A1G0DYT3-F1
#
_cell.length_a   1.000
_cell.length_b   1.000
_cell.length_c   1.000
_cell.angle_alpha   90.00
_cell.angle_beta   90.00
_cell.angle_gamma   90.00
#
_symmetry.space_group_name_H-M   'P 1'
#
loop_
_entity.id
_entity.type
_entity.pdbx_description
1 polymer ?
#
loop_
_entity_poly.entity_id
_entity_poly.type
_entity_poly.pdbx_seq_one_letter_code
_entity_poly.pdbx_strand_id
1 'polypeptide(L)'
;MDINATLIVEIIVFLLFVRFTMKYIWPPMMKALKDREQKIAEGIEAGERGKRRLEMAHHQTLEMLQKAKGEAIKIIDQAQRQSTKLIDESKDRGLLESKKIITQAQAEIAQQLQETKRALRLEMADLVVAGVEKILEKQVDRSAHEALFNQLMTEI
;
A
#
# COMPACT_ATOMS: atom_id res chain seq x y z
N MET A 1 -15.15 107.58 -25.95
CA MET A 1 -14.48 106.65 -26.87
C MET A 1 -15.57 106.00 -27.68
N ASP A 2 -15.70 106.42 -28.94
CA ASP A 2 -16.78 105.98 -29.81
C ASP A 2 -16.65 104.49 -30.11
N ILE A 3 -17.79 103.80 -30.14
CA ILE A 3 -17.88 102.41 -30.58
C ILE A 3 -17.56 102.40 -32.08
N ASN A 4 -16.31 102.12 -32.42
CA ASN A 4 -15.86 101.96 -33.80
C ASN A 4 -16.13 100.53 -34.30
N ALA A 5 -16.34 100.38 -35.61
CA ALA A 5 -16.60 99.08 -36.26
C ALA A 5 -15.53 98.01 -35.95
N THR A 6 -14.30 98.43 -35.63
CA THR A 6 -13.20 97.56 -35.19
C THR A 6 -13.51 96.81 -33.89
N LEU A 7 -14.18 97.44 -32.91
CA LEU A 7 -14.58 96.79 -31.66
C LEU A 7 -15.60 95.66 -31.91
N ILE A 8 -16.55 95.88 -32.82
CA ILE A 8 -17.55 94.85 -33.18
C ILE A 8 -16.88 93.66 -33.87
N VAL A 9 -15.96 93.94 -34.80
CA VAL A 9 -15.20 92.88 -35.49
C VAL A 9 -14.32 92.09 -34.50
N GLU A 10 -13.65 92.77 -33.57
CA GLU A 10 -12.83 92.13 -32.54
C GLU A 10 -13.65 91.20 -31.64
N ILE A 11 -14.85 91.62 -31.23
CA ILE A 11 -15.77 90.79 -30.44
C ILE A 11 -16.22 89.54 -31.22
N ILE A 12 -16.53 89.67 -32.52
CA ILE A 12 -16.92 88.54 -33.36
C ILE A 12 -15.76 87.55 -33.50
N VAL A 13 -14.54 88.04 -33.75
CA VAL A 13 -13.34 87.21 -33.84
C VAL A 13 -13.05 86.51 -32.51
N PHE A 14 -13.19 87.22 -31.38
CA PHE A 14 -13.02 86.65 -30.05
C PHE A 14 -14.05 85.54 -29.78
N LEU A 15 -15.33 85.75 -30.10
CA LEU A 15 -16.37 84.73 -29.95
C LEU A 15 -16.12 83.50 -30.82
N LEU A 16 -15.69 83.68 -32.07
CA LEU A 16 -15.31 82.58 -32.95
C LEU A 16 -14.10 81.81 -32.39
N PHE A 17 -13.11 82.51 -31.86
CA PHE A 17 -11.93 81.91 -31.23
C PHE A 17 -12.29 81.10 -29.98
N VAL A 18 -13.14 81.65 -29.09
CA VAL A 18 -13.66 80.95 -27.91
C VAL A 18 -14.44 79.71 -28.31
N ARG A 19 -15.27 79.80 -29.35
CA ARG A 19 -16.05 78.66 -29.84
C ARG A 19 -15.16 77.59 -30.47
N PHE A 20 -14.10 77.98 -31.16
CA PHE A 20 -13.11 77.04 -31.71
C PHE A 20 -12.32 76.35 -30.59
N THR A 21 -11.82 77.09 -29.61
CA THR A 21 -11.08 76.53 -28.45
C THR A 21 -11.94 75.60 -27.61
N MET A 22 -13.18 75.97 -27.32
CA MET A 22 -14.13 75.11 -26.59
C MET A 22 -14.47 73.82 -27.34
N LYS A 23 -14.55 73.86 -28.68
CA LYS A 23 -14.92 72.68 -29.46
C LYS A 23 -13.74 71.78 -29.82
N TYR A 24 -12.55 72.34 -30.06
CA TYR A 24 -11.42 71.58 -30.59
C TYR A 24 -10.28 71.36 -29.59
N ILE A 25 -10.01 72.29 -28.67
CA ILE A 25 -8.86 72.18 -27.75
C ILE A 25 -9.30 71.62 -26.38
N TRP A 26 -10.45 72.05 -25.87
CA TRP A 26 -10.92 71.61 -24.55
C TRP A 26 -11.24 70.10 -24.46
N PRO A 27 -11.94 69.48 -25.44
CA PRO A 27 -12.27 68.07 -25.38
C PRO A 27 -11.07 67.10 -25.35
N PRO A 28 -10.03 67.23 -26.21
CA PRO A 28 -8.88 66.33 -26.16
C PRO A 28 -8.06 66.50 -24.88
N MET A 29 -7.95 67.72 -24.35
CA MET A 29 -7.24 67.97 -23.09
C MET A 29 -7.94 67.30 -21.90
N MET A 30 -9.26 67.46 -21.79
CA MET A 30 -10.03 66.82 -20.72
C MET A 30 -10.05 65.30 -20.88
N LYS A 31 -10.08 64.79 -22.11
CA LYS A 31 -9.99 63.35 -22.38
C LYS A 31 -8.64 62.77 -21.93
N ALA A 32 -7.52 63.43 -22.25
CA ALA A 32 -6.20 62.97 -21.82
C ALA A 32 -6.05 62.95 -20.28
N LEU A 33 -6.68 63.89 -19.58
CA LEU A 33 -6.69 63.92 -18.11
C LEU A 33 -7.51 62.77 -17.53
N LYS A 34 -8.73 62.56 -18.05
CA LYS A 34 -9.60 61.45 -17.64
C LYS A 34 -8.98 60.08 -17.92
N ASP A 35 -8.34 59.90 -19.08
CA ASP A 35 -7.67 58.65 -19.43
C ASP A 35 -6.52 58.33 -18.44
N ARG A 36 -5.81 59.35 -17.94
CA ARG A 36 -4.77 59.16 -16.91
C ARG A 36 -5.37 58.82 -15.56
N GLU A 37 -6.40 59.55 -15.14
CA GLU A 37 -7.11 59.29 -13.89
C GLU A 37 -7.68 57.86 -13.86
N GLN A 38 -8.33 57.45 -14.95
CA GLN A 38 -8.86 56.10 -15.11
C GLN A 38 -7.76 55.04 -15.06
N LYS A 39 -6.65 55.22 -15.77
CA LYS A 39 -5.52 54.27 -15.72
C LYS A 39 -4.92 54.12 -14.32
N ILE A 40 -4.83 55.21 -13.57
CA ILE A 40 -4.33 55.18 -12.19
C ILE A 40 -5.32 54.44 -11.29
N ALA A 41 -6.61 54.74 -11.40
CA ALA A 41 -7.66 54.08 -10.63
C ALA A 41 -7.69 52.56 -10.92
N GLU A 42 -7.68 52.17 -12.20
CA GLU A 42 -7.62 50.77 -12.63
C GLU A 42 -6.34 50.07 -12.16
N GLY A 43 -5.20 50.76 -12.19
CA GLY A 43 -3.92 50.23 -11.72
C GLY A 43 -3.90 49.98 -10.20
N ILE A 44 -4.43 50.90 -9.40
CA ILE A 44 -4.56 50.74 -7.95
C ILE A 44 -5.51 49.59 -7.64
N GLU A 45 -6.68 49.54 -8.29
CA GLU A 45 -7.66 48.48 -8.07
C GLU A 45 -7.12 47.11 -8.50
N ALA A 46 -6.40 47.03 -9.62
CA ALA A 46 -5.72 45.81 -10.05
C ALA A 46 -4.63 45.37 -9.05
N GLY A 47 -3.85 46.30 -8.53
CA GLY A 47 -2.84 46.03 -7.50
C GLY A 47 -3.44 45.48 -6.21
N GLU A 48 -4.51 46.10 -5.71
CA GLU A 48 -5.23 45.62 -4.52
C GLU A 48 -5.86 44.25 -4.74
N ARG A 49 -6.54 44.05 -5.89
CA ARG A 49 -7.09 42.73 -6.24
C ARG A 49 -5.99 41.68 -6.34
N GLY A 50 -4.83 42.04 -6.87
CA GLY A 50 -3.65 41.18 -6.93
C GLY A 50 -3.18 40.77 -5.53
N LYS A 51 -3.02 41.73 -4.61
CA LYS A 51 -2.65 41.46 -3.21
C LYS A 51 -3.67 40.57 -2.51
N ARG A 52 -4.96 40.90 -2.60
CA ARG A 52 -6.04 40.09 -2.01
C ARG A 52 -6.06 38.66 -2.57
N ARG A 53 -5.89 38.49 -3.89
CA ARG A 53 -5.81 37.17 -4.52
C ARG A 53 -4.58 36.39 -4.06
N LEU A 54 -3.44 37.04 -3.92
CA LEU A 54 -2.22 36.42 -3.42
C LEU A 54 -2.39 35.92 -1.97
N GLU A 55 -2.97 36.75 -1.10
CA GLU A 55 -3.28 36.39 0.29
C GLU A 55 -4.26 35.21 0.35
N MET A 56 -5.35 35.25 -0.41
CA MET A 56 -6.31 34.14 -0.48
C MET A 56 -5.66 32.85 -1.00
N ALA A 57 -4.87 32.93 -2.07
CA ALA A 57 -4.17 31.77 -2.62
C ALA A 57 -3.14 31.20 -1.62
N HIS A 58 -2.47 32.06 -0.87
CA HIS A 58 -1.55 31.65 0.19
C HIS A 58 -2.28 30.90 1.31
N HIS A 59 -3.40 31.45 1.81
CA HIS A 59 -4.24 30.78 2.80
C HIS A 59 -4.76 29.42 2.30
N GLN A 60 -5.27 29.35 1.07
CA GLN A 60 -5.73 28.10 0.46
C GLN A 60 -4.60 27.07 0.34
N THR A 61 -3.40 27.51 -0.02
CA THR A 61 -2.22 26.63 -0.10
C THR A 61 -1.84 26.08 1.27
N LEU A 62 -1.86 26.92 2.32
CA LEU A 62 -1.59 26.49 3.69
C LEU A 62 -2.64 25.48 4.18
N GLU A 63 -3.92 25.72 3.90
CA GLU A 63 -5.00 24.78 4.23
C GLU A 63 -4.84 23.45 3.50
N MET A 64 -4.56 23.48 2.20
CA MET A 64 -4.31 22.27 1.41
C MET A 64 -3.12 21.50 1.96
N LEU A 65 -2.04 22.18 2.34
CA LEU A 65 -0.85 21.55 2.91
C LEU A 65 -1.12 20.92 4.27
N GLN A 66 -1.93 21.57 5.13
CA GLN A 66 -2.35 20.99 6.41
C GLN A 66 -3.25 19.77 6.20
N LYS A 67 -4.22 19.84 5.28
CA LYS A 67 -5.08 18.71 4.92
C LYS A 67 -4.27 17.53 4.39
N ALA A 68 -3.37 17.77 3.44
CA ALA A 68 -2.50 16.75 2.87
C ALA A 68 -1.60 16.08 3.94
N LYS A 69 -1.04 16.86 4.87
CA LYS A 69 -0.29 16.31 6.01
C LYS A 69 -1.17 15.44 6.91
N GLY A 70 -2.39 15.90 7.21
CA GLY A 70 -3.35 15.13 8.01
C GLY A 70 -3.75 13.81 7.34
N GLU A 71 -3.98 13.82 6.03
CA GLU A 71 -4.27 12.63 5.24
C GLU A 71 -3.07 11.68 5.17
N ALA A 72 -1.86 12.19 4.97
CA ALA A 72 -0.64 11.37 4.98
C ALA A 72 -0.46 10.64 6.31
N ILE A 73 -0.67 11.32 7.44
CA ILE A 73 -0.61 10.70 8.78
C ILE A 73 -1.67 9.60 8.92
N LYS A 74 -2.91 9.85 8.45
CA LYS A 74 -3.98 8.83 8.47
C LYS A 74 -3.64 7.61 7.62
N ILE A 75 -3.06 7.81 6.44
CA ILE A 75 -2.62 6.72 5.55
C ILE A 75 -1.54 5.88 6.24
N ILE A 76 -0.56 6.53 6.88
CA ILE A 76 0.51 5.84 7.61
C ILE A 76 -0.07 5.05 8.80
N ASP A 77 -0.96 5.63 9.61
CA ASP A 77 -1.59 4.93 10.73
C ASP A 77 -2.42 3.74 10.26
N GLN A 78 -3.19 3.90 9.19
CA GLN A 78 -3.97 2.83 8.59
C GLN A 78 -3.06 1.70 8.05
N ALA A 79 -1.98 2.05 7.34
CA ALA A 79 -1.01 1.07 6.84
C ALA A 79 -0.34 0.30 7.98
N GLN A 80 0.03 0.99 9.07
CA GLN A 80 0.62 0.36 10.24
C GLN A 80 -0.36 -0.62 10.91
N ARG A 81 -1.62 -0.22 11.09
CA ARG A 81 -2.66 -1.10 11.65
C ARG A 81 -2.90 -2.33 10.77
N GLN A 82 -2.98 -2.14 9.46
CA GLN A 82 -3.15 -3.23 8.51
C GLN A 82 -1.94 -4.18 8.52
N SER A 83 -0.73 -3.64 8.60
CA SER A 83 0.51 -4.42 8.72
C SER A 83 0.52 -5.27 9.99
N THR A 84 0.24 -4.68 11.14
CA THR A 84 0.14 -5.42 12.41
C THR A 84 -0.92 -6.54 12.32
N LYS A 85 -2.10 -6.22 11.79
CA LYS A 85 -3.17 -7.21 11.60
C LYS A 85 -2.73 -8.36 10.69
N LEU A 86 -2.06 -8.05 9.57
CA LEU A 86 -1.56 -9.05 8.64
C LEU A 86 -0.48 -9.94 9.28
N ILE A 87 0.40 -9.36 10.10
CA ILE A 87 1.41 -10.11 10.85
C ILE A 87 0.75 -11.09 11.81
N ASP A 88 -0.26 -10.64 12.56
CA ASP A 88 -0.97 -11.49 13.52
C ASP A 88 -1.77 -12.59 12.81
N GLU A 89 -2.52 -12.26 11.75
CA GLU A 89 -3.22 -13.24 10.91
C GLU A 89 -2.25 -14.25 10.27
N SER A 90 -1.03 -13.83 9.93
CA SER A 90 -0.02 -14.73 9.35
C SER A 90 0.62 -15.63 10.41
N LYS A 91 0.83 -15.14 11.63
CA LYS A 91 1.26 -15.97 12.77
C LYS A 91 0.21 -17.02 13.10
N ASP A 92 -1.06 -16.65 13.16
CA ASP A 92 -2.16 -17.57 13.47
C ASP A 92 -2.29 -18.66 12.41
N ARG A 93 -2.24 -18.28 11.11
CA ARG A 93 -2.18 -19.26 10.01
C ARG A 93 -0.96 -20.16 10.10
N GLY A 94 0.21 -19.62 10.42
CA GLY A 94 1.44 -20.39 10.60
C GLY A 94 1.33 -21.41 11.74
N LEU A 95 0.74 -21.02 12.87
CA LEU A 95 0.48 -21.93 13.99
C LEU A 95 -0.52 -23.03 13.62
N LEU A 96 -1.55 -22.70 12.85
CA LEU A 96 -2.56 -23.66 12.40
C LEU A 96 -1.97 -24.69 11.43
N GLU A 97 -1.20 -24.25 10.43
CA GLU A 97 -0.49 -25.14 9.51
C GLU A 97 0.57 -25.98 10.24
N SER A 98 1.32 -25.39 11.17
CA SER A 98 2.29 -26.14 11.98
C SER A 98 1.62 -27.25 12.79
N LYS A 99 0.49 -26.96 13.46
CA LYS A 99 -0.29 -27.99 14.16
C LYS A 99 -0.76 -29.09 13.22
N LYS A 100 -1.26 -28.72 12.03
CA LYS A 100 -1.69 -29.68 11.01
C LYS A 100 -0.56 -30.60 10.55
N ILE A 101 0.62 -30.03 10.28
CA ILE A 101 1.82 -30.80 9.92
C ILE A 101 2.19 -31.77 11.05
N ILE A 102 2.20 -31.32 12.31
CA ILE A 102 2.49 -32.18 13.46
C ILE A 102 1.48 -33.32 13.58
N THR A 103 0.18 -33.03 13.43
CA THR A 103 -0.86 -34.07 13.48
C THR A 103 -0.73 -35.07 12.34
N GLN A 104 -0.40 -34.62 11.13
CA GLN A 104 -0.13 -35.50 9.99
C GLN A 104 1.10 -36.38 10.25
N ALA A 105 2.21 -35.79 10.71
CA ALA A 105 3.42 -36.54 11.04
C ALA A 105 3.18 -37.59 12.15
N GLN A 106 2.38 -37.26 13.17
CA GLN A 106 2.00 -38.24 14.20
C GLN A 106 1.16 -39.40 13.63
N ALA A 107 0.25 -39.11 12.70
CA ALA A 107 -0.54 -40.13 12.03
C ALA A 107 0.33 -41.04 11.14
N GLU A 108 1.27 -40.46 10.39
CA GLU A 108 2.25 -41.20 9.58
C GLU A 108 3.14 -42.09 10.46
N ILE A 109 3.67 -41.56 11.57
CA ILE A 109 4.47 -42.34 12.53
C ILE A 109 3.65 -43.52 13.09
N ALA A 110 2.38 -43.30 13.44
CA ALA A 110 1.52 -44.36 13.95
C ALA A 110 1.29 -45.46 12.91
N GLN A 111 1.08 -45.09 11.63
CA GLN A 111 0.98 -46.05 10.53
C GLN A 111 2.29 -46.82 10.34
N GLN A 112 3.43 -46.12 10.25
CA GLN A 112 4.76 -46.73 10.09
C GLN A 112 5.08 -47.72 11.23
N LEU A 113 4.67 -47.40 12.46
CA LEU A 113 4.87 -48.24 13.63
C LEU A 113 4.00 -49.50 13.57
N GLN A 114 2.77 -49.40 13.05
CA GLN A 114 1.91 -50.55 12.82
C GLN A 114 2.46 -51.45 11.71
N GLU A 115 2.99 -50.89 10.62
CA GLU A 115 3.66 -51.62 9.55
C GLU A 115 4.92 -52.33 10.04
N THR A 116 5.79 -51.62 10.76
CA THR A 116 7.00 -52.19 11.37
C THR A 116 6.67 -53.33 12.33
N LYS A 117 5.62 -53.19 13.15
CA LYS A 117 5.15 -54.27 14.03
C LYS A 117 4.67 -55.50 13.26
N ARG A 118 4.03 -55.31 12.10
CA ARG A 118 3.62 -56.42 11.22
C ARG A 118 4.84 -57.12 10.62
N ALA A 119 5.80 -56.36 10.10
CA ALA A 119 7.05 -56.88 9.58
C ALA A 119 7.82 -57.68 10.65
N LEU A 120 7.97 -57.13 11.86
CA LEU A 120 8.65 -57.81 12.96
C LEU A 120 7.96 -59.13 13.36
N ARG A 121 6.62 -59.19 13.32
CA ARG A 121 5.89 -60.44 13.59
C ARG A 121 6.16 -61.52 12.55
N LEU A 122 6.32 -61.15 11.28
CA LEU A 122 6.69 -62.09 10.21
C LEU A 122 8.11 -62.62 10.44
N GLU A 123 9.08 -61.73 10.69
CA GLU A 123 10.46 -62.13 10.99
C GLU A 123 10.57 -63.00 12.25
N MET A 124 9.78 -62.70 13.30
CA MET A 124 9.73 -63.54 14.50
C MET A 124 9.12 -64.91 14.22
N ALA A 125 8.12 -65.02 13.34
CA ALA A 125 7.54 -66.30 12.96
C ALA A 125 8.59 -67.19 12.26
N ASP A 126 9.36 -66.62 11.33
CA ASP A 126 10.44 -67.33 10.64
C ASP A 126 11.54 -67.78 11.62
N LEU A 127 11.95 -66.90 12.54
CA LEU A 127 12.91 -67.23 13.60
C LEU A 127 12.42 -68.33 14.56
N VAL A 128 11.13 -68.32 14.92
CA VAL A 128 10.53 -69.35 15.79
C VAL A 128 10.49 -70.69 15.07
N VAL A 129 10.12 -70.74 13.79
CA VAL A 129 10.16 -71.98 12.99
C VAL A 129 11.58 -72.51 12.89
N ALA A 130 12.56 -71.68 12.54
CA ALA A 130 13.97 -72.07 12.49
C ALA A 130 14.51 -72.56 13.85
N GLY A 131 14.06 -71.94 14.95
CA GLY A 131 14.39 -72.37 16.31
C GLY A 131 13.78 -73.72 16.69
N VAL A 132 12.52 -73.96 16.31
CA VAL A 132 11.82 -75.23 16.51
C VAL A 132 12.47 -76.35 15.69
N GLU A 133 12.82 -76.09 14.42
CA GLU A 133 13.57 -77.02 13.57
C GLU A 133 14.89 -77.43 14.22
N LYS A 134 15.65 -76.47 14.76
CA LYS A 134 16.94 -76.74 15.40
C LYS A 134 16.83 -77.50 16.73
N ILE A 135 15.74 -77.32 17.47
CA ILE A 135 15.45 -78.10 18.68
C ILE A 135 15.04 -79.53 18.32
N LEU A 136 14.19 -79.69 17.30
CA LEU A 136 13.78 -80.99 16.77
C LEU A 136 14.99 -81.77 16.24
N GLU A 137 15.88 -81.13 15.48
CA GLU A 137 17.13 -81.74 14.99
C GLU A 137 17.96 -82.30 16.16
N LYS A 138 18.12 -81.53 17.26
CA LYS A 138 18.82 -81.99 18.47
C LYS A 138 18.11 -83.09 19.26
N GLN A 139 16.77 -83.09 19.32
CA GLN A 139 16.01 -84.12 20.04
C GLN A 139 15.95 -85.43 19.26
N VAL A 140 15.73 -85.34 17.94
CA VAL A 140 15.73 -86.49 17.03
C VAL A 140 17.11 -87.14 17.03
N ASP A 141 18.20 -86.38 17.01
CA ASP A 141 19.55 -86.96 17.08
C ASP A 141 19.76 -87.80 18.35
N ARG A 142 19.26 -87.33 19.51
CA ARG A 142 19.38 -88.05 20.79
C ARG A 142 18.51 -89.31 20.86
N SER A 143 17.26 -89.27 20.37
CA SER A 143 16.40 -90.48 20.36
C SER A 143 16.71 -91.44 19.21
N ALA A 144 17.13 -90.93 18.05
CA ALA A 144 17.57 -91.72 16.92
C ALA A 144 18.91 -92.41 17.22
N HIS A 145 19.81 -91.77 17.98
CA HIS A 145 21.04 -92.43 18.45
C HIS A 145 20.74 -93.58 19.42
N GLU A 146 19.79 -93.46 20.36
CA GLU A 146 19.40 -94.59 21.22
C GLU A 146 18.69 -95.72 20.43
N ALA A 147 17.88 -95.38 19.42
CA ALA A 147 17.24 -96.38 18.55
C ALA A 147 18.25 -97.14 17.67
N LEU A 148 19.24 -96.44 17.12
CA LEU A 148 20.36 -97.05 16.37
C LEU A 148 21.26 -97.89 17.28
N PHE A 149 21.53 -97.44 18.51
CA PHE A 149 22.34 -98.20 19.46
C PHE A 149 21.63 -99.49 19.91
N ASN A 150 20.31 -99.46 20.12
CA ASN A 150 19.53 -100.65 20.45
C ASN A 150 19.35 -101.60 19.25
N GLN A 151 19.24 -101.10 18.01
CA GLN A 151 19.23 -101.98 16.83
C GLN A 151 20.57 -102.69 16.63
N LEU A 152 21.70 -102.01 16.89
CA LEU A 152 23.02 -102.64 16.82
C LEU A 152 23.26 -103.65 17.95
N MET A 153 22.64 -103.48 19.12
CA MET A 153 22.70 -104.46 20.21
C MET A 153 21.73 -105.65 20.04
N THR A 154 20.80 -105.59 19.09
CA THR A 154 19.88 -106.70 18.79
C THR A 154 20.39 -107.60 17.66
N GLU A 155 21.49 -107.22 17.01
CA GLU A 155 22.11 -107.96 15.90
C GLU A 155 23.44 -108.68 16.30
N ILE A 156 23.70 -108.83 17.61
CA ILE A 156 24.72 -109.71 18.18
C ILE A 156 24.06 -110.59 19.25
#